data_AF-A0A4U0WGI7-F1
#
_entry.id   AF-A0A4U0WGI7-F1
#
_cell.length_a   1.000
_cell.length_b   1.000
_cell.length_c   1.000
_cell.angle_alpha   90.00
_cell.angle_beta   90.00
_cell.angle_gamma   90.00
#
_symmetry.space_group_name_H-M   'P 1'
#
loop_
_entity.id
_entity.type
_entity.pdbx_description
1 polymer ?
#
loop_
_entity_poly.entity_id
_entity_poly.type
_entity_poly.pdbx_seq_one_letter_code
_entity_poly.pdbx_strand_id
1 'polypeptide(L)'
;MSVGTTTAPFSKAVVSAMRKLYPEALADKSWDNTGLLLEAPFDPLRRQMNSVLLTVDLTKAVVDEAIERNDSLIVAYHPIIFRGLKSLTFANSQQQSLLRLAAEGISVYSPHTAIDAAPGGLGDWLADIVSGSAAPDSTQEQPGDAKETHGDVSSDIVSPTPRDNPFEQSSAKLKRPTFMLQHHPSQLNVSDSALKLASTDHARSCIKPVQVDGISGAGMGRIVRFSSPQPLADIIDRIGRGLGNPKGFPIAIPQGKQIGDMSIRSIGLCAGSGGSLLADLDVDLLFTGELSHHEALAAIERGQCVITLFHSNTERGFLHSVLKTQLLDAVKVEWERVRKEEKAKGKKDGWSEDYLEALEDEHVEVAVSEVDRDPYGVVISKAEL
;
A
#
# COMPACT_ATOMS: atom_id res chain seq x y z
N MET A 1 9.29 17.48 41.53
CA MET A 1 10.30 17.20 40.50
C MET A 1 9.54 16.97 39.22
N SER A 2 9.75 17.79 38.19
CA SER A 2 9.08 17.59 36.90
C SER A 2 9.62 16.29 36.31
N VAL A 3 8.84 15.22 36.31
CA VAL A 3 9.08 14.11 35.39
C VAL A 3 8.99 14.75 34.01
N GLY A 4 10.13 14.85 33.31
CA GLY A 4 10.14 15.44 31.97
C GLY A 4 9.12 14.69 31.12
N THR A 5 8.28 15.41 30.38
CA THR A 5 7.42 14.78 29.39
C THR A 5 8.32 14.03 28.41
N THR A 6 8.20 12.70 28.36
CA THR A 6 9.01 11.85 27.48
C THR A 6 8.12 11.10 26.51
N THR A 7 8.69 10.64 25.40
CA THR A 7 8.05 9.73 24.45
C THR A 7 8.05 8.31 25.00
N ALA A 8 7.01 7.54 24.68
CA ALA A 8 6.93 6.14 25.07
C ALA A 8 8.16 5.38 24.53
N PRO A 9 8.86 4.58 25.36
CA PRO A 9 10.03 3.83 24.91
C PRO A 9 9.73 2.94 23.69
N PHE A 10 8.56 2.29 23.66
CA PHE A 10 8.14 1.46 22.54
C PHE A 10 7.99 2.29 21.26
N SER A 11 7.35 3.46 21.31
CA SER A 11 7.23 4.36 20.16
C SER A 11 8.60 4.80 19.61
N LYS A 12 9.62 5.00 20.47
CA LYS A 12 11.00 5.26 20.01
C LYS A 12 11.58 4.09 19.21
N ALA A 13 11.32 2.85 19.65
CA ALA A 13 11.74 1.66 18.93
C ALA A 13 11.08 1.57 17.55
N VAL A 14 9.78 1.86 17.47
CA VAL A 14 9.04 1.86 16.19
C VAL A 14 9.55 2.92 15.23
N VAL A 15 9.77 4.16 15.70
CA VAL A 15 10.35 5.23 14.87
C VAL A 15 11.76 4.86 14.39
N SER A 16 12.58 4.26 15.26
CA SER A 16 13.92 3.78 14.88
C SER A 16 13.85 2.68 13.81
N ALA A 17 12.94 1.72 13.98
CA ALA A 17 12.73 0.63 13.02
C ALA A 17 12.30 1.19 11.65
N MET A 18 11.32 2.11 11.62
CA MET A 18 10.88 2.76 10.38
C MET A 18 12.02 3.52 9.70
N ARG A 19 12.83 4.27 10.44
CA ARG A 19 13.98 5.00 9.88
C ARG A 19 15.08 4.09 9.33
N LYS A 20 15.20 2.85 9.84
CA LYS A 20 16.15 1.86 9.31
C LYS A 20 15.63 1.20 8.05
N LEU A 21 14.36 0.82 8.03
CA LEU A 21 13.73 0.20 6.85
C LEU A 21 13.57 1.21 5.71
N TYR A 22 13.06 2.40 6.03
CA TYR A 22 12.70 3.46 5.09
C TYR A 22 13.24 4.81 5.59
N PRO A 23 14.55 5.08 5.41
CA PRO A 23 15.17 6.32 5.85
C PRO A 23 14.46 7.57 5.30
N GLU A 24 14.17 8.54 6.17
CA GLU A 24 13.54 9.82 5.79
C GLU A 24 14.34 10.58 4.72
N ALA A 25 15.64 10.30 4.57
CA ALA A 25 16.49 10.85 3.52
C ALA A 25 16.06 10.47 2.09
N LEU A 26 15.29 9.39 1.94
CA LEU A 26 14.75 8.93 0.66
C LEU A 26 13.52 9.72 0.21
N ALA A 27 12.83 10.39 1.14
CA ALA A 27 11.61 11.14 0.84
C ALA A 27 11.89 12.37 -0.03
N ASP A 28 10.90 12.80 -0.82
CA ASP A 28 10.97 14.03 -1.61
C ASP A 28 10.86 15.27 -0.70
N LYS A 29 12.02 15.83 -0.35
CA LYS A 29 12.14 16.98 0.56
C LYS A 29 11.52 18.28 0.02
N SER A 30 11.12 18.33 -1.25
CA SER A 30 10.60 19.57 -1.84
C SER A 30 9.12 19.81 -1.50
N TRP A 31 8.37 18.77 -1.14
CA TRP A 31 6.94 18.87 -0.86
C TRP A 31 6.41 17.87 0.19
N ASP A 32 7.13 16.78 0.46
CA ASP A 32 6.65 15.75 1.38
C ASP A 32 6.81 16.14 2.86
N ASN A 33 6.03 15.50 3.74
CA ASN A 33 6.15 15.57 5.18
C ASN A 33 6.25 14.17 5.79
N THR A 34 7.39 13.52 5.60
CA THR A 34 7.76 12.22 6.16
C THR A 34 8.34 12.36 7.58
N GLY A 35 8.04 11.41 8.46
CA GLY A 35 8.65 11.27 9.78
C GLY A 35 7.63 11.14 10.91
N LEU A 36 8.07 11.44 12.14
CA LEU A 36 7.20 11.49 13.32
C LEU A 36 6.39 12.80 13.31
N LEU A 37 5.11 12.73 12.96
CA LEU A 37 4.25 13.90 12.76
C LEU A 37 3.43 14.27 13.99
N LEU A 38 3.14 13.29 14.84
CA LEU A 38 2.55 13.51 16.17
C LEU A 38 3.33 12.69 17.19
N GLU A 39 3.97 13.37 18.13
CA GLU A 39 4.61 12.73 19.28
C GLU A 39 3.75 12.95 20.51
N ALA A 40 3.17 11.88 21.03
CA ALA A 40 2.28 11.96 22.19
C ALA A 40 3.08 11.83 23.50
N PRO A 41 2.68 12.56 24.56
CA PRO A 41 3.32 12.46 25.86
C PRO A 41 3.11 11.07 26.49
N PHE A 42 4.16 10.50 27.06
CA PHE A 42 4.07 9.23 27.77
C PHE A 42 3.69 9.40 29.23
N ASP A 43 2.64 8.70 29.64
CA ASP A 43 2.21 8.56 31.01
C ASP A 43 2.26 7.06 31.39
N PRO A 44 3.25 6.62 32.19
CA PRO A 44 3.39 5.21 32.57
C PRO A 44 2.13 4.62 33.23
N LEU A 45 1.33 5.44 33.92
CA LEU A 45 0.09 5.00 34.58
C LEU A 45 -1.06 4.76 33.61
N ARG A 46 -0.97 5.30 32.39
CA ARG A 46 -1.95 5.15 31.31
C ARG A 46 -1.30 4.64 30.03
N ARG A 47 -0.29 3.77 30.19
CA ARG A 47 0.49 3.27 29.06
C ARG A 47 -0.42 2.53 28.06
N GLN A 48 -0.14 2.76 26.79
CA GLN A 48 -0.73 2.02 25.69
C GLN A 48 -0.08 0.63 25.56
N MET A 49 -0.69 -0.26 24.79
CA MET A 49 -0.12 -1.54 24.40
C MET A 49 1.12 -1.33 23.53
N ASN A 50 2.08 -2.24 23.59
CA ASN A 50 3.23 -2.27 22.68
C ASN A 50 2.82 -2.77 21.28
N SER A 51 1.90 -2.04 20.65
CA SER A 51 1.31 -2.38 19.37
C SER A 51 1.36 -1.18 18.41
N VAL A 52 1.42 -1.50 17.12
CA VAL A 52 1.44 -0.55 16.02
C VAL A 52 0.27 -0.81 15.08
N LEU A 53 -0.48 0.23 14.74
CA LEU A 53 -1.53 0.15 13.72
C LEU A 53 -1.03 0.75 12.40
N LEU A 54 -1.01 -0.06 11.34
CA LEU A 54 -0.72 0.38 9.98
C LEU A 54 -2.01 0.83 9.28
N THR A 55 -1.94 1.93 8.55
CA THR A 55 -3.04 2.44 7.72
C THR A 55 -2.50 3.22 6.52
N VAL A 56 -3.26 3.30 5.44
CA VAL A 56 -3.00 4.26 4.36
C VAL A 56 -3.46 5.65 4.81
N ASP A 57 -4.75 5.79 5.11
CA ASP A 57 -5.37 7.05 5.48
C ASP A 57 -5.83 7.07 6.95
N LEU A 58 -5.28 8.01 7.73
CA LEU A 58 -5.66 8.19 9.13
C LEU A 58 -7.01 8.94 9.25
N THR A 59 -8.09 8.23 8.97
CA THR A 59 -9.47 8.75 9.10
C THR A 59 -9.96 8.72 10.56
N LYS A 60 -11.10 9.35 10.84
CA LYS A 60 -11.73 9.28 12.17
C LYS A 60 -12.00 7.84 12.60
N ALA A 61 -12.41 6.96 11.69
CA ALA A 61 -12.71 5.56 12.01
C ALA A 61 -11.44 4.82 12.45
N VAL A 62 -10.31 5.07 11.77
CA VAL A 62 -9.01 4.49 12.13
C VAL A 62 -8.52 5.02 13.48
N VAL A 63 -8.79 6.30 13.79
CA VAL A 63 -8.50 6.86 15.13
C VAL A 63 -9.34 6.18 16.21
N ASP A 64 -10.63 5.97 15.96
CA ASP A 64 -11.50 5.27 16.91
C ASP A 64 -11.01 3.82 17.14
N GLU A 65 -10.62 3.12 16.07
CA GLU A 65 -10.03 1.78 16.13
C GLU A 65 -8.72 1.74 16.92
N ALA A 66 -7.77 2.65 16.66
CA ALA A 66 -6.48 2.68 17.36
C ALA A 66 -6.64 2.93 18.87
N ILE A 67 -7.59 3.79 19.24
CA ILE A 67 -7.91 4.08 20.65
C ILE A 67 -8.56 2.86 21.30
N GLU A 68 -9.51 2.20 20.63
CA GLU A 68 -10.16 0.99 21.15
C GLU A 68 -9.17 -0.17 21.34
N ARG A 69 -8.21 -0.29 20.42
CA ARG A 69 -7.11 -1.25 20.50
C ARG A 69 -6.01 -0.86 21.51
N ASN A 70 -6.03 0.37 22.01
CA ASN A 70 -5.02 0.93 22.91
C ASN A 70 -3.62 0.88 22.30
N ASP A 71 -3.49 1.19 21.00
CA ASP A 71 -2.22 1.13 20.26
C ASP A 71 -1.26 2.26 20.69
N SER A 72 0.05 1.99 20.80
CA SER A 72 1.04 3.03 21.15
C SER A 72 1.38 3.99 20.01
N LEU A 73 1.30 3.50 18.77
CA LEU A 73 1.71 4.26 17.60
C LEU A 73 0.92 3.85 16.35
N ILE A 74 0.57 4.82 15.53
CA ILE A 74 0.00 4.61 14.20
C ILE A 74 1.09 4.92 13.16
N VAL A 75 1.32 4.00 12.23
CA VAL A 75 2.09 4.27 11.01
C VAL A 75 1.09 4.50 9.88
N ALA A 76 0.88 5.78 9.54
CA ALA A 76 -0.01 6.20 8.48
C ALA A 76 0.80 6.49 7.21
N TYR A 77 0.59 5.72 6.14
CA TYR A 77 1.31 5.88 4.88
C TYR A 77 1.17 7.31 4.35
N HIS A 78 -0.05 7.88 4.34
CA HIS A 78 -0.26 9.28 4.00
C HIS A 78 -0.03 10.21 5.21
N PRO A 79 0.69 11.33 5.04
CA PRO A 79 0.92 12.29 6.11
C PRO A 79 -0.38 12.95 6.58
N ILE A 80 -0.83 12.64 7.80
CA ILE A 80 -1.99 13.32 8.39
C ILE A 80 -1.76 14.83 8.50
N ILE A 81 -0.52 15.29 8.69
CA ILE A 81 -0.15 16.71 8.58
C ILE A 81 0.57 16.90 7.25
N PHE A 82 -0.15 17.10 6.15
CA PHE A 82 0.50 17.32 4.84
C PHE A 82 0.95 18.77 4.63
N ARG A 83 0.22 19.73 5.22
CA ARG A 83 0.59 21.15 5.26
C ARG A 83 0.67 21.61 6.71
N GLY A 84 1.61 22.52 6.98
CA GLY A 84 1.80 23.07 8.32
C GLY A 84 0.51 23.62 8.93
N LEU A 85 0.19 23.15 10.14
CA LEU A 85 -0.97 23.62 10.91
C LEU A 85 -0.66 24.96 11.56
N LYS A 86 -1.54 25.95 11.36
CA LYS A 86 -1.44 27.25 12.05
C LYS A 86 -2.05 27.24 13.46
N SER A 87 -2.91 26.26 13.74
CA SER A 87 -3.58 26.05 15.02
C SER A 87 -3.98 24.60 15.16
N LEU A 88 -4.13 24.12 16.39
CA LEU A 88 -4.63 22.77 16.71
C LEU A 88 -5.84 22.89 17.63
N THR A 89 -7.03 22.67 17.08
CA THR A 89 -8.33 22.94 17.73
C THR A 89 -9.38 21.91 17.27
N PHE A 90 -10.62 21.97 17.75
CA PHE A 90 -11.70 21.12 17.25
C PHE A 90 -12.34 21.60 15.93
N ALA A 91 -11.68 22.49 15.18
CA ALA A 91 -12.26 23.12 13.99
C ALA A 91 -12.53 22.15 12.82
N ASN A 92 -11.79 21.04 12.71
CA ASN A 92 -11.98 20.04 11.67
C ASN A 92 -11.57 18.64 12.15
N SER A 93 -11.94 17.62 11.37
CA SER A 93 -11.69 16.21 11.70
C SER A 93 -10.21 15.88 11.89
N GLN A 94 -9.33 16.40 11.04
CA GLN A 94 -7.88 16.19 11.14
C GLN A 94 -7.32 16.68 12.49
N GLN A 95 -7.63 17.91 12.89
CA GLN A 95 -7.16 18.46 14.16
C GLN A 95 -7.82 17.78 15.36
N GLN A 96 -9.11 17.42 15.27
CA GLN A 96 -9.79 16.63 16.29
C GLN A 96 -9.10 15.28 16.50
N SER A 97 -8.76 14.58 15.41
CA SER A 97 -8.01 13.32 15.45
C SER A 97 -6.66 13.46 16.14
N LEU A 98 -5.86 14.46 15.75
CA LEU A 98 -4.55 14.73 16.36
C LEU A 98 -4.66 15.04 17.86
N LEU A 99 -5.63 15.86 18.27
CA LEU A 99 -5.87 16.18 19.68
C LEU A 99 -6.28 14.94 20.48
N ARG A 100 -7.12 14.08 19.93
CA ARG A 100 -7.56 12.83 20.58
C ARG A 100 -6.39 11.87 20.74
N LEU A 101 -5.63 11.60 19.68
CA LEU A 101 -4.48 10.72 19.72
C LEU A 101 -3.43 11.21 20.74
N ALA A 102 -3.14 12.51 20.75
CA ALA A 102 -2.23 13.10 21.73
C ALA A 102 -2.71 12.92 23.18
N ALA A 103 -4.02 13.07 23.42
CA ALA A 103 -4.61 12.91 24.75
C ALA A 103 -4.58 11.44 25.25
N GLU A 104 -4.69 10.48 24.32
CA GLU A 104 -4.62 9.04 24.59
C GLU A 104 -3.19 8.48 24.59
N GLY A 105 -2.16 9.30 24.31
CA GLY A 105 -0.78 8.83 24.31
C GLY A 105 -0.36 8.09 23.03
N ILE A 106 -1.10 8.26 21.92
CA ILE A 106 -0.87 7.58 20.65
C ILE A 106 -0.10 8.49 19.69
N SER A 107 1.08 8.05 19.27
CA SER A 107 1.92 8.81 18.31
C SER A 107 1.58 8.47 16.86
N VAL A 108 1.97 9.32 15.90
CA VAL A 108 1.76 9.09 14.46
C VAL A 108 3.05 9.30 13.69
N TYR A 109 3.50 8.26 12.98
CA TYR A 109 4.61 8.31 12.04
C TYR A 109 4.08 8.16 10.61
N SER A 110 4.66 8.88 9.66
CA SER A 110 4.32 8.75 8.25
C SER A 110 5.57 8.53 7.38
N PRO A 111 5.70 7.38 6.70
CA PRO A 111 6.82 7.11 5.81
C PRO A 111 6.66 7.72 4.41
N HIS A 112 5.44 7.74 3.88
CA HIS A 112 5.06 8.28 2.57
C HIS A 112 6.11 8.03 1.47
N THR A 113 6.67 9.08 0.84
CA THR A 113 7.56 8.90 -0.32
C THR A 113 8.90 8.22 0.02
N ALA A 114 9.28 8.10 1.31
CA ALA A 114 10.44 7.29 1.67
C ALA A 114 10.22 5.80 1.35
N ILE A 115 8.99 5.28 1.52
CA ILE A 115 8.64 3.92 1.10
C ILE A 115 8.61 3.81 -0.43
N ASP A 116 8.14 4.83 -1.12
CA ASP A 116 8.04 4.81 -2.59
C ASP A 116 9.40 4.81 -3.27
N ALA A 117 10.34 5.53 -2.68
CA ALA A 117 11.70 5.65 -3.17
C ALA A 117 12.59 4.47 -2.75
N ALA A 118 12.23 3.71 -1.71
CA ALA A 118 13.11 2.69 -1.16
C ALA A 118 13.28 1.46 -2.08
N PRO A 119 14.49 0.87 -2.14
CA PRO A 119 14.68 -0.49 -2.63
C PRO A 119 13.88 -1.48 -1.78
N GLY A 120 13.14 -2.38 -2.43
CA GLY A 120 12.22 -3.31 -1.75
C GLY A 120 10.95 -2.63 -1.21
N GLY A 121 10.73 -1.35 -1.53
CA GLY A 121 9.56 -0.58 -1.16
C GLY A 121 8.36 -0.79 -2.10
N LEU A 122 7.42 0.15 -2.07
CA LEU A 122 6.11 0.00 -2.74
C LEU A 122 6.24 -0.20 -4.25
N GLY A 123 7.12 0.56 -4.90
CA GLY A 123 7.34 0.45 -6.35
C GLY A 123 7.91 -0.91 -6.76
N ASP A 124 8.76 -1.50 -5.92
CA ASP A 124 9.32 -2.83 -6.17
C ASP A 124 8.29 -3.94 -5.99
N TRP A 125 7.42 -3.82 -4.97
CA TRP A 125 6.32 -4.75 -4.76
C TRP A 125 5.31 -4.73 -5.93
N LEU A 126 4.94 -3.55 -6.44
CA LEU A 126 4.10 -3.47 -7.65
C LEU A 126 4.78 -4.05 -8.88
N ALA A 127 6.11 -3.87 -8.99
CA ALA A 127 6.88 -4.44 -10.07
C ALA A 127 6.91 -5.98 -10.00
N ASP A 128 7.03 -6.58 -8.82
CA ASP A 128 6.94 -8.03 -8.61
C ASP A 128 5.56 -8.58 -9.00
N ILE A 129 4.49 -7.82 -8.73
CA ILE A 129 3.13 -8.18 -9.12
C ILE A 129 3.02 -8.24 -10.65
N VAL A 130 3.39 -7.18 -11.37
CA VAL A 130 3.19 -7.16 -12.84
C VAL A 130 4.09 -8.14 -13.58
N SER A 131 5.26 -8.49 -13.02
CA SER A 131 6.18 -9.48 -13.58
C SER A 131 5.84 -10.92 -13.19
N GLY A 132 5.11 -11.13 -12.09
CA GLY A 132 4.86 -12.44 -11.52
C GLY A 132 6.10 -13.08 -10.88
N SER A 133 7.13 -12.30 -10.59
CA SER A 133 8.35 -12.75 -9.90
C SER A 133 9.13 -11.58 -9.31
N ALA A 134 9.79 -11.83 -8.18
CA ALA A 134 10.81 -10.92 -7.67
C ALA A 134 11.93 -10.75 -8.70
N ALA A 135 12.48 -9.55 -8.83
CA ALA A 135 13.69 -9.36 -9.62
C ALA A 135 14.81 -10.26 -9.07
N PRO A 136 15.68 -10.86 -9.91
CA PRO A 136 16.81 -11.63 -9.43
C PRO A 136 17.74 -10.71 -8.64
N ASP A 137 17.69 -10.83 -7.31
CA ASP A 137 18.62 -10.16 -6.42
C ASP A 137 20.03 -10.75 -6.67
N SER A 138 21.03 -9.89 -6.76
CA SER A 138 22.41 -10.36 -6.66
C SER A 138 22.59 -10.96 -5.26
N THR A 139 22.73 -12.29 -5.19
CA THR A 139 22.85 -13.16 -4.00
C THR A 139 21.50 -13.44 -3.32
N GLN A 140 21.02 -14.68 -3.10
CA GLN A 140 21.63 -16.01 -2.94
C GLN A 140 20.72 -17.10 -3.54
N GLU A 141 21.35 -18.17 -4.01
CA GLU A 141 20.78 -19.36 -4.64
C GLU A 141 20.24 -20.43 -3.66
N GLN A 142 19.40 -21.32 -4.20
CA GLN A 142 19.27 -22.79 -3.99
C GLN A 142 17.83 -23.26 -3.65
N PRO A 143 17.45 -24.53 -3.90
CA PRO A 143 17.21 -25.17 -5.20
C PRO A 143 15.79 -25.78 -5.27
N GLY A 144 15.33 -26.11 -6.49
CA GLY A 144 13.96 -26.56 -6.77
C GLY A 144 13.70 -28.06 -6.60
N ASP A 145 12.43 -28.43 -6.80
CA ASP A 145 12.03 -29.71 -7.38
C ASP A 145 10.61 -29.61 -7.98
N ALA A 146 10.47 -30.10 -9.21
CA ALA A 146 9.24 -30.12 -10.00
C ALA A 146 8.66 -31.53 -10.07
N LYS A 147 7.33 -31.67 -10.02
CA LYS A 147 6.61 -32.81 -10.59
C LYS A 147 5.26 -32.38 -11.19
N GLU A 148 5.10 -32.66 -12.48
CA GLU A 148 3.86 -32.60 -13.24
C GLU A 148 2.98 -33.84 -13.00
N THR A 149 1.66 -33.72 -13.16
CA THR A 149 0.81 -34.75 -13.79
C THR A 149 -0.49 -34.14 -14.35
N HIS A 150 -0.88 -34.67 -15.51
CA HIS A 150 -2.00 -34.32 -16.41
C HIS A 150 -3.42 -34.62 -15.90
N GLY A 151 -4.41 -33.94 -16.50
CA GLY A 151 -5.84 -34.30 -16.48
C GLY A 151 -6.57 -33.73 -17.71
N ASP A 152 -7.43 -34.54 -18.31
CA ASP A 152 -7.88 -34.50 -19.71
C ASP A 152 -9.27 -33.85 -19.92
N VAL A 153 -9.62 -33.67 -21.20
CA VAL A 153 -10.70 -32.87 -21.82
C VAL A 153 -12.15 -33.40 -21.63
N SER A 154 -13.14 -32.50 -21.64
CA SER A 154 -14.48 -32.78 -22.22
C SER A 154 -15.21 -31.50 -22.64
N SER A 155 -15.63 -31.50 -23.91
CA SER A 155 -16.45 -30.53 -24.62
C SER A 155 -17.94 -30.88 -24.53
N ASP A 156 -18.84 -29.90 -24.68
CA ASP A 156 -20.09 -30.10 -25.43
C ASP A 156 -20.63 -28.78 -26.02
N ILE A 157 -21.09 -28.88 -27.27
CA ILE A 157 -21.63 -27.84 -28.16
C ILE A 157 -23.12 -28.13 -28.35
N VAL A 158 -24.00 -27.12 -28.26
CA VAL A 158 -25.29 -27.12 -28.98
C VAL A 158 -25.67 -25.70 -29.45
N SER A 159 -26.17 -25.64 -30.69
CA SER A 159 -26.48 -24.47 -31.54
C SER A 159 -28.02 -24.21 -31.65
N PRO A 160 -28.60 -23.34 -32.52
CA PRO A 160 -29.38 -22.18 -32.04
C PRO A 160 -30.79 -21.89 -32.67
N THR A 161 -31.48 -20.86 -32.12
CA THR A 161 -32.55 -19.96 -32.66
C THR A 161 -34.01 -20.48 -32.73
N PRO A 162 -35.07 -19.60 -32.76
CA PRO A 162 -35.35 -18.56 -33.78
C PRO A 162 -35.65 -17.13 -33.25
N ARG A 163 -35.68 -16.20 -34.22
CA ARG A 163 -35.89 -14.74 -34.15
C ARG A 163 -37.33 -14.36 -33.85
N ASP A 164 -37.54 -13.18 -33.24
CA ASP A 164 -38.80 -12.42 -33.32
C ASP A 164 -38.57 -10.89 -33.44
N ASN A 165 -39.61 -10.25 -33.97
CA ASN A 165 -39.72 -8.99 -34.72
C ASN A 165 -39.57 -7.69 -33.88
N PRO A 166 -39.10 -6.53 -34.43
CA PRO A 166 -38.60 -5.39 -33.64
C PRO A 166 -39.61 -4.27 -33.31
N PHE A 167 -40.93 -4.48 -33.42
CA PHE A 167 -41.93 -3.44 -33.12
C PHE A 167 -43.23 -4.02 -32.55
N GLU A 168 -43.20 -4.51 -31.30
CA GLU A 168 -44.42 -4.57 -30.48
C GLU A 168 -44.13 -4.08 -29.06
N GLN A 169 -44.73 -2.93 -28.75
CA GLN A 169 -44.65 -2.26 -27.46
C GLN A 169 -45.38 -3.09 -26.41
N SER A 170 -44.66 -3.55 -25.37
CA SER A 170 -45.27 -3.82 -24.08
C SER A 170 -44.77 -2.79 -23.08
N SER A 171 -45.69 -2.08 -22.43
CA SER A 171 -45.41 -1.20 -21.30
C SER A 171 -45.14 -2.03 -20.04
N ALA A 172 -44.20 -2.97 -20.13
CA ALA A 172 -43.64 -3.63 -18.95
C ALA A 172 -42.94 -2.54 -18.14
N LYS A 173 -43.39 -2.29 -16.91
CA LYS A 173 -42.66 -1.43 -15.96
C LYS A 173 -41.25 -1.99 -15.83
N LEU A 174 -40.29 -1.40 -16.53
CA LEU A 174 -38.87 -1.76 -16.45
C LEU A 174 -38.50 -1.71 -14.97
N LYS A 175 -38.24 -2.88 -14.36
CA LYS A 175 -37.75 -2.94 -12.98
C LYS A 175 -36.41 -2.22 -12.97
N ARG A 176 -36.31 -1.16 -12.15
CA ARG A 176 -35.04 -0.45 -11.98
C ARG A 176 -33.99 -1.45 -11.50
N PRO A 177 -32.80 -1.48 -12.13
CA PRO A 177 -31.71 -2.31 -11.64
C PRO A 177 -31.38 -1.91 -10.21
N THR A 178 -31.11 -2.91 -9.38
CA THR A 178 -30.65 -2.69 -8.01
C THR A 178 -29.15 -2.71 -8.01
N PHE A 179 -28.53 -1.74 -7.35
CA PHE A 179 -27.09 -1.59 -7.28
C PHE A 179 -26.57 -1.77 -5.85
N MET A 180 -25.31 -2.17 -5.72
CA MET A 180 -24.59 -2.24 -4.45
C MET A 180 -23.23 -1.57 -4.60
N LEU A 181 -22.85 -0.75 -3.61
CA LEU A 181 -21.53 -0.16 -3.51
C LEU A 181 -20.57 -1.16 -2.87
N GLN A 182 -19.42 -1.40 -3.49
CA GLN A 182 -18.39 -2.30 -3.00
C GLN A 182 -17.08 -1.53 -2.88
N HIS A 183 -16.48 -1.54 -1.70
CA HIS A 183 -15.13 -1.01 -1.48
C HIS A 183 -14.10 -2.12 -1.61
N HIS A 184 -12.90 -1.75 -2.02
CA HIS A 184 -11.76 -2.63 -1.93
C HIS A 184 -11.48 -2.97 -0.45
N PRO A 185 -11.25 -4.25 -0.08
CA PRO A 185 -10.97 -4.59 1.31
C PRO A 185 -9.71 -3.91 1.84
N SER A 186 -9.75 -3.57 3.13
CA SER A 186 -8.68 -2.98 3.94
C SER A 186 -7.52 -3.96 4.16
N GLN A 187 -7.89 -5.18 4.55
CA GLN A 187 -6.99 -6.30 4.75
C GLN A 187 -7.01 -7.22 3.54
N LEU A 188 -5.87 -7.30 2.85
CA LEU A 188 -5.70 -8.17 1.70
C LEU A 188 -4.73 -9.28 2.07
N ASN A 189 -5.27 -10.49 2.27
CA ASN A 189 -4.46 -11.69 2.14
C ASN A 189 -4.21 -11.92 0.65
N VAL A 190 -3.26 -11.17 0.09
CA VAL A 190 -2.81 -11.36 -1.28
C VAL A 190 -2.23 -12.76 -1.37
N SER A 191 -2.81 -13.61 -2.22
CA SER A 191 -2.32 -14.98 -2.35
C SER A 191 -0.93 -14.96 -2.99
N ASP A 192 0.04 -15.66 -2.41
CA ASP A 192 1.35 -15.93 -3.03
C ASP A 192 1.22 -16.57 -4.43
N SER A 193 0.03 -17.12 -4.77
CA SER A 193 -0.26 -17.65 -6.09
C SER A 193 -0.20 -16.59 -7.21
N ALA A 194 -0.41 -15.31 -6.90
CA ALA A 194 -0.23 -14.21 -7.84
C ALA A 194 1.25 -14.04 -8.25
N LEU A 195 2.16 -14.23 -7.29
CA LEU A 195 3.62 -14.19 -7.46
C LEU A 195 4.21 -15.49 -8.03
N LYS A 196 3.35 -16.46 -8.39
CA LYS A 196 3.74 -17.77 -8.97
C LYS A 196 3.14 -18.01 -10.36
N LEU A 197 2.41 -17.03 -10.92
CA LEU A 197 1.88 -17.08 -12.28
C LEU A 197 3.01 -16.80 -13.28
N ALA A 198 3.74 -17.86 -13.63
CA ALA A 198 4.80 -17.88 -14.63
C ALA A 198 5.80 -16.71 -14.49
N SER A 199 6.81 -16.90 -13.64
CA SER A 199 7.95 -15.98 -13.51
C SER A 199 8.46 -15.57 -14.89
N THR A 200 8.44 -14.27 -15.18
CA THR A 200 8.94 -13.73 -16.44
C THR A 200 10.32 -13.12 -16.24
N ASP A 201 11.23 -13.42 -17.16
CA ASP A 201 12.54 -12.78 -17.17
C ASP A 201 12.39 -11.29 -17.52
N HIS A 202 12.90 -10.43 -16.65
CA HIS A 202 12.72 -8.99 -16.74
C HIS A 202 13.86 -8.21 -16.08
N ALA A 203 14.07 -6.98 -16.56
CA ALA A 203 14.92 -5.99 -15.92
C ALA A 203 14.06 -4.90 -15.26
N ARG A 204 14.59 -4.28 -14.22
CA ARG A 204 13.95 -3.20 -13.47
C ARG A 204 14.89 -2.02 -13.28
N SER A 205 14.34 -0.81 -13.37
CA SER A 205 15.04 0.42 -13.01
C SER A 205 14.10 1.45 -12.39
N CYS A 206 14.63 2.41 -11.63
CA CYS A 206 13.86 3.56 -11.15
C CYS A 206 13.51 4.52 -12.29
N ILE A 207 12.36 5.20 -12.21
CA ILE A 207 12.01 6.28 -13.14
C ILE A 207 12.79 7.55 -12.78
N LYS A 208 12.75 7.95 -11.51
CA LYS A 208 13.48 9.10 -10.98
C LYS A 208 14.40 8.64 -9.83
N PRO A 209 15.67 8.31 -10.11
CA PRO A 209 16.61 7.87 -9.08
C PRO A 209 16.80 8.90 -7.96
N VAL A 210 16.96 8.41 -6.74
CA VAL A 210 17.28 9.21 -5.55
C VAL A 210 18.64 8.75 -5.05
N GLN A 211 19.57 9.70 -4.87
CA GLN A 211 20.92 9.40 -4.40
C GLN A 211 20.99 9.62 -2.89
N VAL A 212 21.18 8.55 -2.13
CA VAL A 212 21.43 8.59 -0.69
C VAL A 212 22.65 7.71 -0.40
N ASP A 213 23.58 8.24 0.37
CA ASP A 213 24.81 7.55 0.73
C ASP A 213 24.50 6.19 1.39
N GLY A 214 25.10 5.13 0.85
CA GLY A 214 24.92 3.76 1.36
C GLY A 214 23.65 3.04 0.89
N ILE A 215 22.82 3.66 0.05
CA ILE A 215 21.59 3.03 -0.49
C ILE A 215 21.64 3.05 -2.02
N SER A 216 21.87 1.89 -2.63
CA SER A 216 21.80 1.72 -4.09
C SER A 216 20.39 1.36 -4.56
N GLY A 217 20.02 1.78 -5.77
CA GLY A 217 18.74 1.41 -6.39
C GLY A 217 17.51 2.17 -5.88
N ALA A 218 17.70 3.23 -5.07
CA ALA A 218 16.60 4.08 -4.61
C ALA A 218 16.10 5.02 -5.72
N GLY A 219 14.79 5.30 -5.72
CA GLY A 219 14.16 6.23 -6.64
C GLY A 219 12.64 6.06 -6.74
N MET A 220 11.98 7.10 -7.23
CA MET A 220 10.52 7.08 -7.41
C MET A 220 10.13 6.26 -8.64
N GLY A 221 9.08 5.46 -8.47
CA GLY A 221 8.49 4.63 -9.51
C GLY A 221 9.44 3.58 -10.08
N ARG A 222 8.93 2.70 -10.95
CA ARG A 222 9.73 1.64 -11.60
C ARG A 222 9.41 1.54 -13.08
N ILE A 223 10.40 1.17 -13.86
CA ILE A 223 10.22 0.66 -15.22
C ILE A 223 10.56 -0.82 -15.19
N VAL A 224 9.61 -1.65 -15.62
CA VAL A 224 9.82 -3.07 -15.85
C VAL A 224 9.98 -3.28 -17.36
N ARG A 225 11.01 -4.02 -17.78
CA ARG A 225 11.23 -4.40 -19.18
C ARG A 225 11.37 -5.92 -19.29
N PHE A 226 10.43 -6.57 -19.96
CA PHE A 226 10.45 -8.01 -20.18
C PHE A 226 11.39 -8.40 -21.31
N SER A 227 12.08 -9.53 -21.14
CA SER A 227 12.90 -10.14 -22.18
C SER A 227 12.05 -10.58 -23.39
N SER A 228 10.84 -11.07 -23.13
CA SER A 228 9.82 -11.39 -24.14
C SER A 228 8.51 -10.63 -23.89
N PRO A 229 7.80 -10.14 -24.93
CA PRO A 229 6.53 -9.45 -24.75
C PRO A 229 5.48 -10.35 -24.10
N GLN A 230 4.68 -9.79 -23.20
CA GLN A 230 3.65 -10.49 -22.43
C GLN A 230 2.25 -10.08 -22.91
N PRO A 231 1.26 -11.00 -22.97
CA PRO A 231 -0.13 -10.61 -23.20
C PRO A 231 -0.64 -9.64 -22.13
N LEU A 232 -1.39 -8.61 -22.53
CA LEU A 232 -1.98 -7.67 -21.58
C LEU A 232 -2.95 -8.35 -20.60
N ALA A 233 -3.67 -9.39 -21.04
CA ALA A 233 -4.57 -10.17 -20.20
C ALA A 233 -3.83 -10.82 -19.01
N ASP A 234 -2.63 -11.37 -19.23
CA ASP A 234 -1.84 -12.00 -18.17
C ASP A 234 -1.39 -10.97 -17.12
N ILE A 235 -1.04 -9.76 -17.56
CA ILE A 235 -0.69 -8.65 -16.67
C ILE A 235 -1.91 -8.20 -15.86
N ILE A 236 -3.08 -8.10 -16.49
CA ILE A 236 -4.35 -7.79 -15.82
C ILE A 236 -4.66 -8.85 -14.75
N ASP A 237 -4.49 -10.14 -15.06
CA ASP A 237 -4.70 -11.24 -14.12
C ASP A 237 -3.74 -11.18 -12.93
N ARG A 238 -2.46 -10.88 -13.19
CA ARG A 238 -1.45 -10.66 -12.14
C ARG A 238 -1.79 -9.48 -11.25
N ILE A 239 -2.14 -8.32 -11.83
CA ILE A 239 -2.59 -7.13 -11.08
C ILE A 239 -3.83 -7.45 -10.25
N GLY A 240 -4.83 -8.09 -10.86
CA GLY A 240 -6.05 -8.51 -10.20
C GLY A 240 -5.74 -9.35 -8.97
N ARG A 241 -5.01 -10.46 -9.13
CA ARG A 241 -4.70 -11.38 -8.01
C ARG A 241 -3.74 -10.77 -6.99
N GLY A 242 -2.73 -10.04 -7.44
CA GLY A 242 -1.70 -9.41 -6.63
C GLY A 242 -2.22 -8.24 -5.79
N LEU A 243 -3.34 -7.64 -6.19
CA LEU A 243 -3.97 -6.54 -5.46
C LEU A 243 -5.32 -6.94 -4.86
N GLY A 244 -5.63 -8.24 -4.74
CA GLY A 244 -6.79 -8.71 -3.98
C GLY A 244 -8.13 -8.74 -4.74
N ASN A 245 -8.06 -8.87 -6.06
CA ASN A 245 -9.18 -8.96 -7.01
C ASN A 245 -10.19 -7.82 -6.84
N PRO A 246 -9.76 -6.57 -7.12
CA PRO A 246 -10.67 -5.42 -7.20
C PRO A 246 -11.90 -5.76 -8.06
N LYS A 247 -13.08 -5.33 -7.61
CA LYS A 247 -14.35 -5.61 -8.32
C LYS A 247 -14.42 -5.02 -9.72
N GLY A 248 -13.61 -4.02 -10.00
CA GLY A 248 -13.42 -3.44 -11.32
C GLY A 248 -12.38 -2.33 -11.24
N PHE A 249 -11.66 -2.12 -12.34
CA PHE A 249 -10.69 -1.04 -12.45
C PHE A 249 -10.63 -0.47 -13.87
N PRO A 250 -10.44 0.84 -14.03
CA PRO A 250 -10.35 1.44 -15.35
C PRO A 250 -9.10 1.00 -16.11
N ILE A 251 -9.30 0.74 -17.40
CA ILE A 251 -8.25 0.53 -18.37
C ILE A 251 -8.51 1.44 -19.58
N ALA A 252 -7.47 2.08 -20.09
CA ALA A 252 -7.51 2.81 -21.35
C ALA A 252 -6.55 2.15 -22.34
N ILE A 253 -7.04 1.86 -23.54
CA ILE A 253 -6.28 1.27 -24.64
C ILE A 253 -6.48 2.11 -25.92
N PRO A 254 -5.55 2.06 -26.89
CA PRO A 254 -5.72 2.74 -28.17
C PRO A 254 -7.03 2.37 -28.85
N GLN A 255 -7.71 3.37 -29.42
CA GLN A 255 -9.00 3.14 -30.07
C GLN A 255 -8.88 2.15 -31.23
N GLY A 256 -9.83 1.22 -31.33
CA GLY A 256 -9.81 0.15 -32.33
C GLY A 256 -8.95 -1.06 -31.99
N LYS A 257 -8.30 -1.09 -30.81
CA LYS A 257 -7.64 -2.28 -30.25
C LYS A 257 -8.55 -2.99 -29.25
N GLN A 258 -8.29 -4.28 -29.03
CA GLN A 258 -8.88 -5.05 -27.93
C GLN A 258 -7.76 -5.55 -27.01
N ILE A 259 -8.09 -5.82 -25.74
CA ILE A 259 -7.12 -6.32 -24.74
C ILE A 259 -6.37 -7.55 -25.25
N GLY A 260 -7.07 -8.48 -25.91
CA GLY A 260 -6.49 -9.71 -26.45
C GLY A 260 -5.46 -9.51 -27.58
N ASP A 261 -5.44 -8.33 -28.21
CA ASP A 261 -4.51 -8.02 -29.30
C ASP A 261 -3.21 -7.36 -28.79
N MET A 262 -3.13 -7.04 -27.50
CA MET A 262 -2.07 -6.20 -26.95
C MET A 262 -0.96 -7.03 -26.32
N SER A 263 0.28 -6.68 -26.69
CA SER A 263 1.49 -7.30 -26.19
C SER A 263 2.39 -6.24 -25.57
N ILE A 264 2.77 -6.45 -24.31
CA ILE A 264 3.45 -5.48 -23.45
C ILE A 264 4.87 -5.97 -23.21
N ARG A 265 5.86 -5.19 -23.63
CA ARG A 265 7.28 -5.44 -23.34
C ARG A 265 7.78 -4.57 -22.18
N SER A 266 7.15 -3.44 -21.94
CA SER A 266 7.60 -2.47 -20.95
C SER A 266 6.46 -1.82 -20.19
N ILE A 267 6.66 -1.63 -18.89
CA ILE A 267 5.67 -1.07 -17.98
C ILE A 267 6.30 0.04 -17.15
N GLY A 268 5.69 1.23 -17.13
CA GLY A 268 5.98 2.31 -16.19
C GLY A 268 5.03 2.27 -14.99
N LEU A 269 5.58 2.28 -13.79
CA LEU A 269 4.87 2.03 -12.53
C LEU A 269 5.02 3.20 -11.57
N CYS A 270 3.92 3.66 -11.01
CA CYS A 270 3.91 4.60 -9.88
C CYS A 270 2.62 4.41 -9.09
N ALA A 271 2.71 3.94 -7.83
CA ALA A 271 1.53 3.92 -6.95
C ALA A 271 0.97 5.35 -6.74
N GLY A 272 -0.28 5.44 -6.30
CA GLY A 272 -0.94 6.71 -6.04
C GLY A 272 -1.12 7.55 -7.30
N SER A 273 -0.71 8.81 -7.25
CA SER A 273 -0.87 9.77 -8.36
C SER A 273 0.38 9.87 -9.24
N GLY A 274 0.46 9.02 -10.27
CA GLY A 274 1.65 8.87 -11.11
C GLY A 274 1.76 9.78 -12.33
N GLY A 275 0.75 10.60 -12.63
CA GLY A 275 0.64 11.32 -13.92
C GLY A 275 1.90 12.08 -14.33
N SER A 276 2.43 12.93 -13.45
CA SER A 276 3.64 13.70 -13.73
C SER A 276 4.91 12.84 -13.88
N LEU A 277 5.02 11.75 -13.14
CA LEU A 277 6.18 10.86 -13.18
C LEU A 277 6.18 9.98 -14.44
N LEU A 278 5.00 9.64 -14.94
CA LEU A 278 4.80 8.72 -16.07
C LEU A 278 4.66 9.44 -17.42
N ALA A 279 4.41 10.76 -17.43
CA ALA A 279 3.98 11.53 -18.60
C ALA A 279 4.84 11.34 -19.87
N ASP A 280 6.15 11.24 -19.72
CA ASP A 280 7.12 11.22 -20.83
C ASP A 280 7.79 9.85 -21.04
N LEU A 281 7.27 8.80 -20.39
CA LEU A 281 7.86 7.47 -20.52
C LEU A 281 7.50 6.83 -21.87
N ASP A 282 8.53 6.33 -22.55
CA ASP A 282 8.40 5.46 -23.72
C ASP A 282 8.32 3.99 -23.26
N VAL A 283 7.09 3.59 -22.90
CA VAL A 283 6.72 2.25 -22.44
C VAL A 283 5.37 1.85 -23.01
N ASP A 284 5.09 0.54 -23.07
CA ASP A 284 3.84 0.03 -23.65
C ASP A 284 2.64 0.16 -22.70
N LEU A 285 2.86 0.09 -21.39
CA LEU A 285 1.83 0.17 -20.36
C LEU A 285 2.22 1.14 -19.23
N LEU A 286 1.30 2.00 -18.84
CA LEU A 286 1.36 2.80 -17.62
C LEU A 286 0.47 2.17 -16.56
N PHE A 287 0.98 1.91 -15.37
CA PHE A 287 0.18 1.41 -14.25
C PHE A 287 0.37 2.29 -13.01
N THR A 288 -0.74 2.87 -12.55
CA THR A 288 -0.78 3.81 -11.42
C THR A 288 -2.12 3.77 -10.69
N GLY A 289 -2.28 4.55 -9.62
CA GLY A 289 -3.57 4.70 -8.96
C GLY A 289 -4.50 5.62 -9.75
N GLU A 290 -3.99 6.75 -10.24
CA GLU A 290 -4.80 7.81 -10.84
C GLU A 290 -4.11 8.47 -12.04
N LEU A 291 -4.91 8.79 -13.07
CA LEU A 291 -4.58 9.74 -14.13
C LEU A 291 -5.80 10.60 -14.43
N SER A 292 -5.57 11.85 -14.85
CA SER A 292 -6.63 12.67 -15.44
C SER A 292 -7.05 12.13 -16.81
N HIS A 293 -8.23 12.56 -17.27
CA HIS A 293 -8.74 12.20 -18.59
C HIS A 293 -7.76 12.55 -19.72
N HIS A 294 -7.12 13.72 -19.66
CA HIS A 294 -6.21 14.17 -20.71
C HIS A 294 -4.87 13.42 -20.68
N GLU A 295 -4.38 13.03 -19.50
CA GLU A 295 -3.18 12.19 -19.40
C GLU A 295 -3.43 10.80 -20.00
N ALA A 296 -4.57 10.18 -19.66
CA ALA A 296 -4.95 8.89 -20.25
C ALA A 296 -5.16 8.98 -21.76
N LEU A 297 -5.83 10.04 -22.24
CA LEU A 297 -6.03 10.28 -23.68
C LEU A 297 -4.69 10.44 -24.41
N ALA A 298 -3.77 11.25 -23.87
CA ALA A 298 -2.45 11.44 -24.45
C ALA A 298 -1.64 10.14 -24.52
N ALA A 299 -1.74 9.28 -23.49
CA ALA A 299 -1.09 7.98 -23.49
C ALA A 299 -1.62 7.06 -24.60
N ILE A 300 -2.94 6.95 -24.77
CA ILE A 300 -3.52 6.06 -25.80
C ILE A 300 -3.27 6.57 -27.22
N GLU A 301 -3.21 7.89 -27.45
CA GLU A 301 -2.84 8.47 -28.74
C GLU A 301 -1.37 8.21 -29.11
N ARG A 302 -0.51 7.95 -28.10
CA ARG A 302 0.87 7.46 -28.31
C ARG A 302 0.95 5.94 -28.48
N GLY A 303 -0.18 5.24 -28.50
CA GLY A 303 -0.25 3.79 -28.62
C GLY A 303 -0.04 3.02 -27.31
N GLN A 304 0.00 3.71 -26.17
CA GLN A 304 0.21 3.11 -24.85
C GLN A 304 -1.10 2.58 -24.25
N CYS A 305 -0.99 1.63 -23.34
CA CYS A 305 -2.04 1.25 -22.41
C CYS A 305 -1.93 2.04 -21.10
N VAL A 306 -3.07 2.20 -20.42
CA VAL A 306 -3.11 2.68 -19.05
C VAL A 306 -3.98 1.75 -18.23
N ILE A 307 -3.47 1.30 -17.09
CA ILE A 307 -4.27 0.71 -16.02
C ILE A 307 -4.23 1.67 -14.83
N THR A 308 -5.40 2.02 -14.29
CA THR A 308 -5.52 2.78 -13.05
C THR A 308 -6.29 1.98 -12.04
N LEU A 309 -5.88 1.96 -10.75
CA LEU A 309 -6.56 1.20 -9.72
C LEU A 309 -7.06 2.03 -8.53
N PHE A 310 -7.39 3.32 -8.72
CA PHE A 310 -7.62 4.27 -7.61
C PHE A 310 -6.35 4.44 -6.76
N HIS A 311 -6.24 5.59 -6.08
CA HIS A 311 -5.03 5.98 -5.34
C HIS A 311 -4.61 4.90 -4.34
N SER A 312 -5.46 4.69 -3.33
CA SER A 312 -5.07 3.94 -2.14
C SER A 312 -5.03 2.43 -2.37
N ASN A 313 -5.74 1.91 -3.38
CA ASN A 313 -5.70 0.46 -3.64
C ASN A 313 -4.36 0.02 -4.26
N THR A 314 -3.61 0.93 -4.89
CA THR A 314 -2.24 0.63 -5.33
C THR A 314 -1.21 0.62 -4.20
N GLU A 315 -1.59 1.09 -3.01
CA GLU A 315 -0.71 1.19 -1.83
C GLU A 315 -1.10 0.17 -0.76
N ARG A 316 -2.40 -0.07 -0.60
CA ARG A 316 -3.00 -0.80 0.53
C ARG A 316 -2.49 -2.22 0.71
N GLY A 317 -2.35 -2.96 -0.38
CA GLY A 317 -1.85 -4.34 -0.31
C GLY A 317 -0.44 -4.42 0.26
N PHE A 318 0.40 -3.38 0.05
CA PHE A 318 1.77 -3.34 0.57
C PHE A 318 1.81 -3.37 2.10
N LEU A 319 0.85 -2.73 2.77
CA LEU A 319 0.80 -2.71 4.24
C LEU A 319 0.71 -4.13 4.79
N HIS A 320 -0.13 -4.98 4.19
CA HIS A 320 -0.35 -6.35 4.64
C HIS A 320 0.71 -7.32 4.11
N SER A 321 1.07 -7.21 2.82
CA SER A 321 1.97 -8.14 2.14
C SER A 321 3.43 -7.95 2.49
N VAL A 322 3.86 -6.72 2.82
CA VAL A 322 5.27 -6.39 3.00
C VAL A 322 5.53 -5.68 4.33
N LEU A 323 4.93 -4.50 4.54
CA LEU A 323 5.30 -3.62 5.65
C LEU A 323 5.02 -4.24 7.02
N LYS A 324 3.89 -4.93 7.20
CA LYS A 324 3.51 -5.57 8.47
C LYS A 324 4.59 -6.48 9.00
N THR A 325 5.07 -7.42 8.18
CA THR A 325 6.08 -8.41 8.59
C THR A 325 7.44 -7.74 8.77
N GLN A 326 7.87 -6.90 7.83
CA GLN A 326 9.15 -6.19 7.94
C GLN A 326 9.23 -5.32 9.19
N LEU A 327 8.16 -4.55 9.46
CA LEU A 327 8.12 -3.69 10.63
C LEU A 327 8.07 -4.49 11.92
N LEU A 328 7.28 -5.57 11.99
CA LEU A 328 7.23 -6.43 13.17
C LEU A 328 8.62 -6.95 13.54
N ASP A 329 9.37 -7.46 12.56
CA ASP A 329 10.70 -8.01 12.80
C ASP A 329 11.70 -6.92 13.19
N ALA A 330 11.67 -5.77 12.53
CA ALA A 330 12.53 -4.64 12.86
C ALA A 330 12.22 -4.06 14.26
N VAL A 331 10.94 -3.95 14.63
CA VAL A 331 10.51 -3.44 15.93
C VAL A 331 10.91 -4.37 17.06
N LYS A 332 10.85 -5.70 16.89
CA LYS A 332 11.34 -6.64 17.92
C LYS A 332 12.80 -6.38 18.28
N VAL A 333 13.65 -6.21 17.27
CA VAL A 333 15.08 -5.91 17.45
C VAL A 333 15.29 -4.55 18.12
N GLU A 334 14.61 -3.51 17.62
CA GLU A 334 14.74 -2.17 18.19
C GLU A 334 14.16 -2.08 19.60
N TRP A 335 13.10 -2.83 19.89
CA TRP A 335 12.46 -2.82 21.20
C TRP A 335 13.35 -3.46 22.25
N GLU A 336 13.98 -4.58 21.94
CA GLU A 336 14.99 -5.19 22.81
C GLU A 336 16.16 -4.23 23.08
N ARG A 337 16.65 -3.54 22.05
CA ARG A 337 17.73 -2.54 22.18
C ARG A 337 17.32 -1.38 23.10
N VAL A 338 16.16 -0.77 22.84
CA VAL A 338 15.65 0.36 23.63
C VAL A 338 15.42 -0.05 25.08
N ARG A 339 14.82 -1.22 25.33
CA ARG A 339 14.63 -1.74 26.70
C ARG A 339 15.96 -1.87 27.46
N LYS A 340 16.99 -2.43 26.83
CA LYS A 340 18.34 -2.55 27.45
C LYS A 340 18.94 -1.18 27.76
N GLU A 341 18.86 -0.24 26.82
CA GLU A 341 19.39 1.11 26.99
C GLU A 341 18.66 1.88 28.10
N GLU A 342 17.33 1.83 28.13
CA GLU A 342 16.53 2.50 29.16
C GLU A 342 16.74 1.87 30.55
N LYS A 343 16.84 0.53 30.66
CA LYS A 343 17.18 -0.15 31.93
C LYS A 343 18.58 0.22 32.42
N ALA A 344 19.56 0.38 31.53
CA ALA A 344 20.93 0.75 31.88
C ALA A 344 21.06 2.16 32.46
N LYS A 345 20.15 3.09 32.10
CA LYS A 345 20.10 4.43 32.72
C LYS A 345 19.73 4.37 34.20
N GLY A 346 18.99 3.32 34.63
CA GLY A 346 18.63 3.06 36.02
C GLY A 346 17.77 4.17 36.66
N LYS A 347 17.69 4.19 37.99
CA LYS A 347 16.92 5.20 38.76
C LYS A 347 17.51 6.63 38.71
N LYS A 348 18.58 6.88 37.95
CA LYS A 348 19.31 8.17 37.96
C LYS A 348 18.47 9.36 37.46
N ASP A 349 17.43 9.10 36.66
CA ASP A 349 16.52 10.15 36.16
C ASP A 349 15.18 10.20 36.90
N GLY A 350 15.04 9.52 38.05
CA GLY A 350 13.83 9.60 38.88
C GLY A 350 12.58 8.93 38.27
N TRP A 351 12.78 7.90 37.43
CA TRP A 351 11.69 7.11 36.84
C TRP A 351 10.78 6.47 37.90
N SER A 352 9.46 6.44 37.64
CA SER A 352 8.50 5.73 38.49
C SER A 352 8.68 4.21 38.39
N GLU A 353 8.17 3.46 39.37
CA GLU A 353 8.16 2.00 39.32
C GLU A 353 7.38 1.49 38.09
N ASP A 354 6.29 2.18 37.73
CA ASP A 354 5.48 1.87 36.54
C ASP A 354 6.27 1.99 35.23
N TYR A 355 7.22 2.93 35.15
CA TYR A 355 8.08 3.07 33.97
C TYR A 355 8.99 1.85 33.81
N LEU A 356 9.55 1.35 34.93
CA LEU A 356 10.40 0.16 34.90
C LEU A 356 9.59 -1.09 34.57
N GLU A 357 8.37 -1.20 35.09
CA GLU A 357 7.43 -2.29 34.75
C GLU A 357 7.08 -2.28 33.26
N ALA A 358 6.84 -1.11 32.66
CA ALA A 358 6.61 -0.99 31.22
C ALA A 358 7.80 -1.50 30.38
N LEU A 359 9.03 -1.40 30.90
CA LEU A 359 10.22 -1.97 30.27
C LEU A 359 10.38 -3.48 30.52
N GLU A 360 9.55 -4.13 31.33
CA GLU A 360 9.53 -5.59 31.43
C GLU A 360 8.65 -6.24 30.37
N ASP A 361 7.72 -5.48 29.77
CA ASP A 361 6.84 -5.94 28.70
C ASP A 361 7.59 -6.15 27.38
N GLU A 362 7.78 -7.41 26.98
CA GLU A 362 8.47 -7.79 25.74
C GLU A 362 7.53 -7.88 24.54
N HIS A 363 6.21 -7.75 24.78
CA HIS A 363 5.21 -7.93 23.74
C HIS A 363 5.40 -6.91 22.61
N VAL A 364 5.16 -7.35 21.38
CA VAL A 364 5.16 -6.52 20.18
C VAL A 364 4.06 -7.02 19.25
N GLU A 365 3.18 -6.12 18.83
CA GLU A 365 2.17 -6.38 17.81
C GLU A 365 2.26 -5.35 16.68
N VAL A 366 2.05 -5.81 15.44
CA VAL A 366 1.81 -4.92 14.29
C VAL A 366 0.53 -5.41 13.59
N ALA A 367 -0.46 -4.53 13.53
CA ALA A 367 -1.75 -4.78 12.90
C ALA A 367 -1.95 -3.85 11.70
N VAL A 368 -2.88 -4.21 10.80
CA VAL A 368 -3.32 -3.35 9.69
C VAL A 368 -4.79 -3.02 9.95
N SER A 369 -5.13 -1.73 9.88
CA SER A 369 -6.48 -1.23 10.12
C SER A 369 -7.54 -2.01 9.34
N GLU A 370 -8.62 -2.40 10.02
CA GLU A 370 -9.77 -3.07 9.42
C GLU A 370 -10.74 -2.08 8.76
N VAL A 371 -10.75 -0.84 9.24
CA VAL A 371 -11.74 0.18 8.85
C VAL A 371 -11.21 1.22 7.87
N ASP A 372 -9.91 1.24 7.61
CA ASP A 372 -9.29 2.01 6.52
C ASP A 372 -9.82 1.55 5.16
N ARG A 373 -10.26 2.47 4.32
CA ARG A 373 -10.91 2.17 3.04
C ARG A 373 -10.66 3.27 2.05
N ASP A 374 -10.58 2.88 0.77
CA ASP A 374 -10.59 3.84 -0.31
C ASP A 374 -11.89 4.67 -0.28
N PRO A 375 -11.82 6.00 -0.47
CA PRO A 375 -13.00 6.84 -0.49
C PRO A 375 -13.97 6.48 -1.63
N TYR A 376 -13.48 5.83 -2.69
CA TYR A 376 -14.30 5.33 -3.78
C TYR A 376 -14.71 3.87 -3.57
N GLY A 377 -15.94 3.57 -3.96
CA GLY A 377 -16.42 2.21 -4.14
C GLY A 377 -16.91 2.00 -5.57
N VAL A 378 -16.84 0.77 -6.04
CA VAL A 378 -17.38 0.37 -7.34
C VAL A 378 -18.85 -0.02 -7.16
N VAL A 379 -19.73 0.61 -7.95
CA VAL A 379 -21.15 0.28 -7.97
C VAL A 379 -21.38 -0.90 -8.92
N ILE A 380 -21.93 -1.99 -8.41
CA ILE A 380 -22.16 -3.23 -9.17
C ILE A 380 -23.67 -3.51 -9.25
N SER A 381 -24.13 -4.00 -10.41
CA SER A 381 -25.50 -4.47 -10.59
C SER A 381 -25.72 -5.77 -9.80
N LYS A 382 -26.82 -5.86 -9.03
CA LYS A 382 -27.16 -7.10 -8.31
C LYS A 382 -27.52 -8.27 -9.23
N ALA A 383 -27.79 -8.03 -10.51
CA ALA A 383 -28.07 -9.10 -11.47
C ALA A 383 -26.80 -9.82 -11.95
N GLU A 384 -25.61 -9.30 -11.62
CA GLU A 384 -24.30 -9.79 -12.05
C GLU A 384 -23.49 -10.44 -10.91
N LEU A 385 -24.12 -10.62 -9.74
CA LEU A 385 -23.61 -11.39 -8.60
C LEU A 385 -24.27 -12.76 -8.58
#